data_AF-A0A1G1TMH9-F1
#
_entry.id   AF-A0A1G1TMH9-F1
#
_cell.length_a   1.000
_cell.length_b   1.000
_cell.length_c   1.000
_cell.angle_alpha   90.00
_cell.angle_beta   90.00
_cell.angle_gamma   90.00
#
_symmetry.space_group_name_H-M   'P 1'
#
loop_
_entity.id
_entity.type
_entity.pdbx_description
1 polymer ?
#
loop_
_entity_poly.entity_id
_entity_poly.type
_entity_poly.pdbx_seq_one_letter_code
_entity_poly.pdbx_strand_id
1 'polypeptide(L)' 'MIASPVPETIPPLRWGQLTYYSPADIKRWGVQHFLDTVAPTQALPIPDLGFTAEENARMDELLREERAAAARGL' A
#
# COMPACT_ATOMS: atom_id res chain seq x y z
N MET A 1 -5.84 -16.55 -12.63
CA MET A 1 -5.56 -16.66 -11.18
C MET A 1 -4.16 -16.14 -10.98
N ILE A 2 -4.00 -14.93 -10.42
CA ILE A 2 -2.68 -14.38 -10.08
C ILE A 2 -2.29 -15.02 -8.76
N ALA A 3 -1.32 -15.94 -8.80
CA ALA A 3 -0.75 -16.54 -7.61
C ALA A 3 -0.12 -15.43 -6.77
N SER A 4 -0.62 -15.22 -5.54
CA SER A 4 0.08 -14.37 -4.58
C SER A 4 1.50 -14.93 -4.38
N PRO A 5 2.55 -14.11 -4.48
CA PRO A 5 3.91 -14.58 -4.26
C PRO A 5 4.01 -15.14 -2.84
N VAL A 6 4.59 -16.33 -2.72
CA VAL A 6 4.92 -16.96 -1.43
C VAL A 6 5.73 -15.95 -0.61
N PRO A 7 5.38 -15.68 0.66
CA PRO A 7 6.17 -14.78 1.49
C PRO A 7 7.58 -15.34 1.62
N GLU A 8 8.52 -14.68 0.94
CA GLU A 8 9.94 -15.03 0.97
C GLU A 8 10.44 -14.79 2.40
N THR A 9 10.82 -15.87 3.09
CA THR A 9 11.23 -15.82 4.50
C THR A 9 12.46 -14.93 4.64
N ILE A 10 12.35 -13.85 5.42
CA ILE A 10 13.47 -12.94 5.69
C ILE A 10 14.58 -13.76 6.37
N PRO A 11 15.78 -13.87 5.79
CA PRO A 11 16.86 -14.64 6.39
C PRO A 11 17.28 -14.00 7.73
N PRO A 12 17.50 -14.81 8.79
CA PRO A 12 17.86 -14.27 10.10
C PRO A 12 19.25 -13.61 10.05
N LEU A 13 19.34 -12.40 10.59
CA LEU A 13 20.60 -11.67 10.74
C LEU A 13 21.52 -12.44 11.71
N ARG A 14 22.52 -13.15 11.18
CA ARG A 14 23.55 -13.80 11.99
C ARG A 14 24.70 -12.83 12.22
N TRP A 15 24.92 -12.47 13.48
CA TRP A 15 26.09 -11.68 13.88
C TRP A 15 27.38 -12.35 13.39
N GLY A 16 28.20 -11.62 12.63
CA GLY A 16 29.50 -12.10 12.13
C GLY A 16 29.50 -12.70 10.72
N GLN A 17 28.35 -12.86 10.05
CA GLN A 17 28.32 -13.11 8.61
C GLN A 17 28.13 -11.79 7.85
N LEU A 18 29.00 -11.55 6.87
CA LEU A 18 28.85 -10.48 5.89
C LEU A 18 27.74 -10.87 4.89
N THR A 19 26.49 -11.00 5.35
CA THR A 19 25.34 -11.14 4.45
C THR A 19 25.15 -9.82 3.73
N TYR A 20 25.70 -9.72 2.52
CA TYR A 20 25.44 -8.61 1.62
C TYR A 20 23.98 -8.68 1.17
N TYR A 21 23.14 -7.87 1.80
CA TYR A 21 21.79 -7.63 1.31
C TYR A 21 21.83 -6.56 0.25
N SER A 22 21.07 -6.77 -0.83
CA SER A 22 20.89 -5.71 -1.80
C SER A 22 20.13 -4.55 -1.14
N PRO A 23 20.39 -3.28 -1.52
CA PRO A 23 19.60 -2.16 -1.04
C PRO A 23 18.09 -2.31 -1.33
N ALA A 24 17.73 -3.04 -2.39
CA ALA A 24 16.34 -3.34 -2.72
C ALA A 24 15.70 -4.28 -1.69
N ASP A 25 16.42 -5.31 -1.25
CA ASP A 25 15.94 -6.26 -0.24
C ASP A 25 15.77 -5.60 1.12
N ILE A 26 16.73 -4.76 1.54
CA ILE A 26 16.65 -4.01 2.79
C ILE A 26 15.39 -3.13 2.80
N LYS A 27 15.13 -2.42 1.70
CA LYS A 27 13.92 -1.58 1.58
C LYS A 27 12.65 -2.42 1.65
N ARG A 28 12.58 -3.52 0.88
CA ARG A 28 11.42 -4.41 0.83
C ARG A 28 11.12 -5.00 2.20
N TRP A 29 12.13 -5.53 2.90
CA TRP A 29 11.95 -6.12 4.23
C TRP A 29 11.66 -5.08 5.30
N GLY A 30 12.29 -3.91 5.23
CA GLY A 30 11.97 -2.80 6.14
C GLY A 30 10.50 -2.37 6.01
N VAL A 31 10.00 -2.27 4.77
CA VAL A 31 8.58 -1.98 4.51
C VAL A 31 7.69 -3.09 5.02
N GLN A 32 7.99 -4.36 4.72
CA GLN A 32 7.18 -5.48 5.19
C GLN A 32 7.13 -5.54 6.72
N HIS A 33 8.29 -5.41 7.38
CA HIS A 33 8.37 -5.40 8.83
C HIS A 33 7.59 -4.24 9.45
N PHE A 34 7.67 -3.05 8.86
CA PHE A 34 6.87 -1.91 9.29
C PHE A 34 5.36 -2.17 9.16
N LEU A 35 4.93 -2.77 8.04
CA LEU A 35 3.53 -3.13 7.83
C LEU A 35 3.07 -4.19 8.85
N ASP A 36 3.91 -5.16 9.16
CA ASP A 36 3.56 -6.24 10.10
C ASP A 36 3.52 -5.76 11.56
N THR A 37 4.35 -4.77 11.93
CA THR A 37 4.56 -4.37 13.33
C THR A 37 3.89 -3.07 13.74
N VAL A 38 3.81 -2.10 12.81
CA VAL A 38 3.34 -0.74 13.10
C VAL A 38 2.03 -0.44 12.39
N ALA A 39 1.83 -0.96 11.18
CA ALA A 39 0.63 -0.61 10.43
C ALA A 39 -0.63 -1.18 11.09
N PRO A 40 -1.76 -0.45 11.03
CA PRO A 40 -3.04 -0.96 11.50
C PRO A 40 -3.40 -2.26 10.77
N THR A 41 -3.60 -3.34 11.51
CA THR A 41 -4.04 -4.63 10.97
C THR A 41 -5.50 -4.63 10.54
N GLN A 42 -6.25 -3.63 11.00
CA GLN A 42 -7.66 -3.42 10.67
C GLN A 42 -7.81 -2.12 9.89
N ALA A 43 -8.86 -2.06 9.06
CA ALA A 43 -9.21 -0.82 8.36
C ALA A 43 -9.35 0.32 9.37
N LEU A 44 -8.70 1.44 9.07
CA LEU A 44 -8.85 2.63 9.89
C LEU A 44 -10.31 3.07 9.84
N PRO A 45 -10.99 3.24 11.01
CA PRO A 45 -12.34 3.73 11.02
C PRO A 45 -12.32 5.15 10.45
N ILE A 46 -12.88 5.32 9.26
CA ILE A 46 -13.10 6.64 8.69
C ILE A 46 -14.27 7.25 9.46
N PRO A 47 -14.09 8.38 10.18
CA PRO A 47 -15.19 9.02 10.87
C PRO A 47 -16.23 9.48 9.84
N ASP A 48 -17.47 9.65 10.28
CA ASP A 48 -18.46 10.34 9.46
C ASP A 48 -17.96 11.77 9.19
N LEU A 49 -17.63 12.05 7.93
CA LEU A 49 -17.09 13.33 7.49
C LEU A 49 -18.20 14.36 7.23
N GLY A 50 -19.47 13.97 7.38
CA GLY A 50 -20.62 14.86 7.26
C GLY A 50 -20.94 15.27 5.82
N PHE A 51 -20.43 14.54 4.82
CA PHE A 51 -20.73 14.82 3.42
C PHE A 51 -22.17 14.48 3.08
N THR A 52 -22.86 15.43 2.47
CA THR A 52 -24.22 15.23 1.96
C THR A 52 -24.22 14.36 0.70
N ALA A 53 -25.39 13.80 0.36
CA ALA A 53 -25.55 13.01 -0.86
C ALA A 53 -25.22 13.83 -2.13
N GLU A 54 -25.49 15.13 -2.11
CA GLU A 54 -25.22 16.05 -3.22
C GLU A 54 -23.72 16.29 -3.41
N GLU A 55 -22.99 16.47 -2.32
CA GLU A 55 -21.53 16.62 -2.35
C GLU A 55 -20.83 15.34 -2.81
N ASN A 56 -21.31 14.18 -2.36
CA ASN A 56 -20.81 12.89 -2.80
C ASN A 56 -21.04 12.69 -4.31
N ALA A 57 -22.24 12.99 -4.81
CA ALA A 57 -22.54 12.91 -6.24
C ALA A 57 -21.65 13.84 -7.09
N ARG A 58 -21.34 15.04 -6.59
CA ARG A 58 -20.41 15.96 -7.25
C ARG A 58 -18.98 15.39 -7.29
N MET A 59 -18.53 14.78 -6.20
CA MET A 59 -17.20 14.16 -6.14
C MET A 59 -17.09 12.96 -7.09
N ASP A 60 -18.13 12.13 -7.18
CA ASP A 60 -18.18 10.99 -8.08
C ASP A 60 -18.06 11.41 -9.54
N GLU A 61 -18.68 12.53 -9.93
CA GLU A 61 -18.55 13.07 -11.28
C GLU A 61 -17.11 13.55 -11.55
N LEU A 62 -16.49 14.28 -10.63
CA LEU A 62 -15.10 14.71 -10.76
C LEU A 62 -14.13 13.52 -10.91
N LEU A 63 -14.30 12.49 -10.09
CA LEU A 63 -13.48 11.27 -10.17
C LEU A 63 -13.69 10.53 -11.48
N ARG A 64 -14.91 10.53 -12.02
CA ARG A 64 -15.21 9.94 -13.33
C ARG A 64 -14.51 10.69 -14.44
N GLU A 65 -14.55 12.01 -14.42
CA GLU A 65 -13.85 12.87 -15.38
C GLU A 65 -12.34 12.68 -15.31
N GLU A 66 -11.75 12.67 -14.11
CA GLU A 66 -10.31 12.43 -13.92
C GLU A 66 -9.88 11.05 -14.42
N ARG A 67 -10.65 9.99 -14.11
CA ARG A 67 -10.37 8.65 -14.63
C ARG A 67 -10.46 8.61 -16.15
N ALA A 68 -11.43 9.31 -16.74
CA ALA A 68 -11.58 9.40 -18.18
C ALA A 68 -10.45 10.21 -18.84
N ALA A 69 -9.93 11.25 -18.18
CA ALA A 69 -8.79 12.04 -18.64
C ALA A 69 -7.48 11.24 -18.55
N ALA A 70 -7.23 10.58 -17.41
CA ALA A 70 -6.08 9.70 -17.21
C ALA A 70 -6.06 8.53 -18.21
N ALA A 71 -7.23 7.95 -18.52
CA ALA A 71 -7.35 6.91 -19.55
C ALA A 71 -7.07 7.43 -20.98
N ARG A 72 -7.22 8.73 -21.22
CA ARG A 72 -6.88 9.40 -22.48
C ARG A 72 -5.42 9.88 -22.54
N GLY A 73 -4.64 9.67 -21.46
CA GLY A 73 -3.21 9.97 -21.43
C GLY A 73 -2.87 11.46 -21.42
N LEU A 74 -3.78 12.31 -20.93
CA LEU A 74 -3.50 13.72 -20.63
C LEU A 74 -3.03 13.89 -19.19
#